data_AF-A0A345RPP5-F1
#
_entry.id   AF-A0A345RPP5-F1
#
_cell.length_a   1.000
_cell.length_b   1.000
_cell.length_c   1.000
_cell.angle_alpha   90.00
_cell.angle_beta   90.00
_cell.angle_gamma   90.00
#
_symmetry.space_group_name_H-M   'P 1'
#
loop_
_entity.id
_entity.type
_entity.pdbx_description
1 polymer ?
#
loop_
_entity_poly.entity_id
_entity_poly.type
_entity_poly.pdbx_seq_one_letter_code
_entity_poly.pdbx_strand_id
1 'polypeptide(L)'
;MQKSLLVAALFLAISGCATPPPSVHTKDPASSTLQGDATRPAQAQWVRTELYFSVGSIDGKEGVVSPARWREFLDQEVTTRFPDGFSVLDAYGQWKDHDAKVPERLATKVIVILHEGSPKRESDIEAIRLAYKRITGDLSVLRLSQPAQVSF
;
A
#
# COMPACT_ATOMS: atom_id res chain seq x y z
N MET A 1 56.76 -33.75 -32.13
CA MET A 1 55.94 -34.37 -31.06
C MET A 1 56.19 -33.55 -29.80
N GLN A 2 55.28 -32.93 -29.04
CA GLN A 2 53.82 -32.80 -28.90
C GLN A 2 53.63 -31.34 -28.40
N LYS A 3 52.92 -30.45 -29.11
CA LYS A 3 51.47 -30.12 -29.00
C LYS A 3 50.96 -29.82 -27.58
N SER A 4 50.33 -28.63 -27.49
CA SER A 4 49.18 -28.26 -26.64
C SER A 4 49.50 -27.50 -25.35
N LEU A 5 48.81 -26.42 -24.97
CA LEU A 5 47.86 -25.51 -25.62
C LEU A 5 47.67 -24.39 -24.58
N LEU A 6 47.93 -23.13 -24.95
CA LEU A 6 47.55 -21.97 -24.16
C LEU A 6 46.01 -21.92 -24.11
N VAL A 7 45.43 -21.93 -22.92
CA VAL A 7 44.03 -21.51 -22.70
C VAL A 7 44.04 -20.41 -21.66
N ALA A 8 44.22 -19.17 -22.13
CA ALA A 8 43.86 -17.98 -21.37
C ALA A 8 42.34 -17.79 -21.50
N ALA A 9 41.58 -18.25 -20.52
CA ALA A 9 40.14 -18.02 -20.45
C ALA A 9 39.89 -16.57 -19.99
N LEU A 10 39.49 -15.74 -20.95
CA LEU A 10 39.14 -14.34 -20.81
C LEU A 10 37.83 -14.21 -20.00
N PHE A 11 37.92 -13.84 -18.72
CA PHE A 11 36.76 -13.45 -17.91
C PHE A 11 36.28 -12.07 -18.39
N LEU A 12 35.33 -12.04 -19.33
CA LEU A 12 34.59 -10.82 -19.66
C LEU A 12 33.69 -10.44 -18.47
N ALA A 13 34.08 -9.37 -17.77
CA ALA A 13 33.26 -8.72 -16.77
C ALA A 13 32.04 -8.07 -17.46
N ILE A 14 30.86 -8.67 -17.29
CA ILE A 14 29.59 -8.06 -17.66
C ILE A 14 29.30 -6.97 -16.62
N SER A 15 29.85 -5.77 -16.81
CA SER A 15 29.41 -4.60 -16.06
C SER A 15 28.06 -4.16 -16.62
N GLY A 16 26.98 -4.67 -16.03
CA GLY A 16 25.65 -4.13 -16.27
C GLY A 16 25.60 -2.69 -15.74
N CYS A 17 25.34 -1.73 -16.62
CA CYS A 17 25.03 -0.37 -16.23
C CYS A 17 23.69 -0.39 -15.46
N ALA A 18 23.75 -0.50 -14.13
CA ALA A 18 22.61 -0.23 -13.28
C ALA A 18 22.41 1.29 -13.24
N THR A 19 21.54 1.82 -14.09
CA THR A 19 21.05 3.20 -13.94
C THR A 19 20.35 3.31 -12.59
N PRO A 20 20.79 4.21 -11.69
CA PRO A 20 20.08 4.43 -10.44
C PRO A 20 18.66 4.90 -10.73
N PRO A 21 17.67 4.52 -9.89
CA PRO A 21 16.31 5.00 -10.06
C PRO A 21 16.30 6.54 -10.00
N PRO A 22 15.43 7.19 -10.79
CA PRO A 22 15.31 8.64 -10.75
C PRO A 22 15.04 9.12 -9.32
N SER A 23 15.75 10.17 -8.90
CA SER A 23 15.54 10.79 -7.58
C SER A 23 14.14 11.40 -7.53
N VAL A 24 13.39 11.09 -6.47
CA VAL A 24 12.10 11.75 -6.16
C VAL A 24 12.29 13.12 -5.49
N HIS A 25 13.54 13.57 -5.30
CA HIS A 25 13.87 14.85 -4.68
C HIS A 25 14.68 15.74 -5.64
N THR A 26 14.27 17.01 -5.77
CA THR A 26 15.02 18.09 -6.42
C THR A 26 15.10 19.29 -5.48
N LYS A 27 16.18 20.07 -5.56
CA LYS A 27 16.34 21.35 -4.84
C LYS A 27 15.95 22.57 -5.67
N ASP A 28 15.63 22.38 -6.96
CA ASP A 28 15.27 23.45 -7.89
C ASP A 28 14.09 22.99 -8.77
N PRO A 29 12.86 22.93 -8.22
CA PRO A 29 11.70 22.48 -8.98
C PRO A 29 11.17 23.60 -9.89
N ALA A 30 10.90 23.26 -11.15
CA ALA A 30 10.22 24.15 -12.09
C ALA A 30 8.67 24.10 -11.98
N SER A 31 8.13 23.08 -11.31
CA SER A 31 6.69 22.83 -11.16
C SER A 31 6.43 21.96 -9.92
N SER A 32 5.19 21.99 -9.41
CA SER A 32 4.68 21.06 -8.39
C SER A 32 4.13 19.75 -8.97
N THR A 33 4.30 19.52 -10.29
CA THR A 33 3.88 18.30 -10.97
C THR A 33 5.07 17.36 -11.17
N LEU A 34 4.92 16.12 -10.73
CA LEU A 34 5.82 15.02 -10.99
C LEU A 34 5.87 14.74 -12.49
N GLN A 35 7.06 14.82 -13.07
CA GLN A 35 7.31 14.55 -14.48
C GLN A 35 8.15 13.30 -14.64
N GLY A 36 7.93 12.57 -15.74
CA GLY A 36 8.74 11.42 -16.12
C GLY A 36 8.41 10.12 -15.37
N ASP A 37 7.37 10.10 -14.54
CA ASP A 37 6.88 8.88 -13.91
C ASP A 37 5.69 8.29 -14.68
N ALA A 38 5.98 7.30 -15.52
CA ALA A 38 4.96 6.63 -16.32
C ALA A 38 3.99 5.78 -15.48
N THR A 39 4.30 5.46 -14.22
CA THR A 39 3.38 4.70 -13.34
C THR A 39 2.32 5.58 -12.71
N ARG A 40 2.49 6.92 -12.77
CA ARG A 40 1.55 7.91 -12.24
C ARG A 40 1.20 8.95 -13.30
N PRO A 41 0.51 8.55 -14.38
CA PRO A 41 0.16 9.49 -15.44
C PRO A 41 -0.81 10.55 -14.93
N ALA A 42 -0.51 11.82 -15.21
CA ALA A 42 -1.34 12.95 -14.79
C ALA A 42 -2.76 12.91 -15.38
N GLN A 43 -2.97 12.17 -16.48
CA GLN A 43 -4.26 12.05 -17.17
C GLN A 43 -5.07 10.80 -16.77
N ALA A 44 -4.60 10.00 -15.80
CA ALA A 44 -5.37 8.85 -15.32
C ALA A 44 -6.70 9.28 -14.68
N GLN A 45 -7.68 8.38 -14.75
CA GLN A 45 -8.91 8.49 -13.96
C GLN A 45 -8.61 8.04 -12.54
N TRP A 46 -8.26 8.99 -11.67
CA TRP A 46 -7.88 8.72 -10.29
C TRP A 46 -9.08 8.47 -9.40
N VAL A 47 -8.91 7.54 -8.46
CA VAL A 47 -9.86 7.19 -7.41
C VAL A 47 -9.16 7.32 -6.06
N ARG A 48 -9.86 7.93 -5.10
CA ARG A 48 -9.49 7.90 -3.68
C ARG A 48 -10.32 6.82 -3.00
N THR A 49 -9.64 5.81 -2.48
CA THR A 49 -10.26 4.76 -1.68
C THR A 49 -9.79 4.85 -0.24
N GLU A 50 -10.76 4.79 0.67
CA GLU A 50 -10.52 4.73 2.11
C GLU A 50 -10.98 3.37 2.64
N LEU A 51 -10.16 2.76 3.49
CA LEU A 51 -10.45 1.51 4.18
C LEU A 51 -10.34 1.72 5.69
N TYR A 52 -11.40 1.41 6.43
CA TYR A 52 -11.49 1.65 7.87
C TYR A 52 -11.39 0.33 8.62
N PHE A 53 -10.35 0.21 9.44
CA PHE A 53 -10.02 -1.00 10.17
C PHE A 53 -10.17 -0.76 11.67
N SER A 54 -11.00 -1.55 12.33
CA SER A 54 -10.99 -1.64 13.78
C SER A 54 -9.73 -2.40 14.21
N VAL A 55 -8.88 -1.76 15.00
CA VAL A 55 -7.67 -2.39 15.56
C VAL A 55 -7.83 -2.72 17.04
N GLY A 56 -9.07 -2.75 17.54
CA GLY A 56 -9.42 -3.14 18.91
C GLY A 56 -10.32 -2.13 19.63
N SER A 57 -10.85 -2.54 20.78
CA SER A 57 -11.63 -1.66 21.65
C SER A 57 -10.74 -0.60 22.30
N ILE A 58 -11.27 0.62 22.48
CA ILE A 58 -10.62 1.68 23.27
C ILE A 58 -10.80 1.41 24.78
N ASP A 59 -11.92 0.79 25.16
CA ASP A 59 -12.31 0.61 26.55
C ASP A 59 -11.74 -0.68 27.18
N GLY A 60 -11.06 -1.54 26.38
CA GLY A 60 -10.56 -2.85 26.82
C GLY A 60 -9.29 -3.31 26.09
N LYS A 61 -8.67 -4.39 26.57
CA LYS A 61 -7.43 -4.95 26.00
C LYS A 61 -7.64 -6.13 25.04
N GLU A 62 -8.83 -6.72 25.01
CA GLU A 62 -9.13 -7.86 24.14
C GLU A 62 -9.33 -7.39 22.69
N GLY A 63 -8.80 -8.17 21.74
CA GLY A 63 -8.93 -7.89 20.30
C GLY A 63 -8.06 -6.75 19.76
N VAL A 64 -7.12 -6.21 20.54
CA VAL A 64 -6.25 -5.11 20.09
C VAL A 64 -5.15 -5.64 19.15
N VAL A 65 -5.14 -5.17 17.91
CA VAL A 65 -4.06 -5.42 16.95
C VAL A 65 -2.83 -4.61 17.40
N SER A 66 -1.74 -5.32 17.71
CA SER A 66 -0.51 -4.66 18.15
C SER A 66 0.11 -3.81 17.03
N PRO A 67 0.86 -2.75 17.35
CA PRO A 67 1.54 -1.94 16.34
C PRO A 67 2.46 -2.76 15.42
N ALA A 68 3.08 -3.82 15.95
CA ALA A 68 3.94 -4.71 15.16
C ALA A 68 3.12 -5.53 14.15
N ARG A 69 2.00 -6.11 14.59
CA ARG A 69 1.12 -6.90 13.71
C ARG A 69 0.41 -6.02 12.68
N TRP A 70 0.10 -4.78 13.04
CA TRP A 70 -0.40 -3.78 12.09
C TRP A 70 0.62 -3.49 10.99
N ARG A 71 1.89 -3.22 11.34
CA ARG A 71 2.94 -3.01 10.33
C ARG A 71 3.15 -4.24 9.44
N GLU A 72 3.15 -5.43 10.03
CA GLU A 72 3.25 -6.67 9.26
C GLU A 72 2.11 -6.81 8.24
N PHE A 73 0.87 -6.50 8.64
CA PHE A 73 -0.26 -6.47 7.72
C PHE A 73 -0.07 -5.45 6.60
N LEU A 74 0.43 -4.24 6.91
CA LEU A 74 0.73 -3.24 5.89
C LEU A 74 1.74 -3.77 4.88
N ASP A 75 2.85 -4.35 5.33
CA ASP A 75 3.92 -4.83 4.45
C ASP A 75 3.44 -6.00 3.56
N GLN A 76 2.78 -6.99 4.18
CA GLN A 76 2.37 -8.21 3.48
C GLN A 76 1.18 -7.99 2.55
N GLU A 77 0.19 -7.19 2.98
CA GLU A 77 -1.09 -7.10 2.27
C GLU A 77 -1.28 -5.77 1.53
N VAL A 78 -0.84 -4.65 2.09
CA VAL A 78 -1.11 -3.33 1.49
C VAL A 78 0.03 -2.95 0.54
N THR A 79 1.28 -2.90 1.02
CA THR A 79 2.47 -2.51 0.25
C THR A 79 2.72 -3.43 -0.93
N THR A 80 2.54 -4.74 -0.76
CA THR A 80 2.68 -5.71 -1.87
C THR A 80 1.72 -5.42 -3.02
N ARG A 81 0.54 -4.85 -2.73
CA ARG A 81 -0.46 -4.51 -3.76
C ARG A 81 -0.35 -3.07 -4.24
N PHE A 82 -0.01 -2.14 -3.36
CA PHE A 82 0.14 -0.70 -3.64
C PHE A 82 1.57 -0.24 -3.29
N PRO A 83 2.58 -0.67 -4.07
CA PRO A 83 3.98 -0.37 -3.79
C PRO A 83 4.32 1.12 -3.98
N ASP A 84 3.51 1.85 -4.76
CA ASP A 84 3.68 3.28 -4.99
C ASP A 84 3.27 4.13 -3.76
N GLY A 85 2.61 3.51 -2.78
CA GLY A 85 2.34 4.08 -1.47
C GLY A 85 0.86 4.28 -1.13
N PHE A 86 0.66 4.62 0.13
CA PHE A 86 -0.63 4.93 0.75
C PHE A 86 -0.38 5.71 2.05
N SER A 87 -1.42 6.31 2.61
CA SER A 87 -1.37 6.98 3.91
C SER A 87 -2.19 6.23 4.95
N VAL A 88 -1.78 6.29 6.21
CA VAL A 88 -2.54 5.75 7.35
C VAL A 88 -2.89 6.89 8.30
N LEU A 89 -4.16 7.00 8.65
CA LEU A 89 -4.69 7.96 9.61
C LEU A 89 -5.19 7.23 10.85
N ASP A 90 -4.99 7.84 12.01
CA ASP A 90 -5.55 7.37 13.27
C ASP A 90 -6.91 8.02 13.48
N ALA A 91 -7.92 7.21 13.80
CA ALA A 91 -9.28 7.66 14.00
C ALA A 91 -9.90 7.04 15.25
N TYR A 92 -10.84 7.77 15.83
CA TYR A 92 -11.75 7.25 16.85
C TYR A 92 -12.99 6.71 16.14
N GLY A 93 -13.22 5.40 16.24
CA GLY A 93 -14.44 4.75 15.76
C GLY A 93 -15.47 4.65 16.87
N GLN A 94 -16.74 4.86 16.51
CA GLN A 94 -17.86 4.43 17.33
C GLN A 94 -18.89 3.77 16.43
N TRP A 95 -19.15 2.50 16.69
CA TRP A 95 -20.03 1.69 15.86
C TRP A 95 -21.04 0.96 16.73
N LYS A 96 -22.25 0.78 16.23
CA LYS A 96 -23.29 0.01 16.90
C LYS A 96 -23.88 -0.96 15.89
N ASP A 97 -23.65 -2.25 16.10
CA ASP A 97 -24.35 -3.27 15.34
C ASP A 97 -25.85 -3.23 15.62
N HIS A 98 -26.64 -3.68 14.66
CA HIS A 98 -28.10 -3.56 14.68
C HIS A 98 -28.72 -4.08 15.99
N ASP A 99 -28.25 -5.22 16.48
CA ASP A 99 -28.78 -5.89 17.67
C ASP A 99 -28.01 -5.54 18.97
N ALA A 100 -26.96 -4.72 18.88
CA ALA A 100 -26.17 -4.33 20.03
C ALA A 100 -26.96 -3.37 20.93
N LYS A 101 -26.82 -3.54 22.26
CA LYS A 101 -27.48 -2.63 23.23
C LYS A 101 -26.78 -1.28 23.32
N VAL A 102 -25.45 -1.28 23.20
CA VAL A 102 -24.59 -0.10 23.33
C VAL A 102 -23.62 -0.05 22.14
N PRO A 103 -23.18 1.15 21.72
CA PRO A 103 -22.12 1.26 20.73
C PRO A 103 -20.78 0.80 21.31
N GLU A 104 -19.97 0.20 20.46
CA GLU A 104 -18.56 -0.08 20.72
C GLU A 104 -17.71 1.12 20.34
N ARG A 105 -16.66 1.37 21.14
CA ARG A 105 -15.64 2.39 20.87
C ARG A 105 -14.38 1.71 20.40
N LEU A 106 -13.90 2.09 19.23
CA LEU A 106 -12.89 1.36 18.49
C LEU A 106 -11.70 2.28 18.19
N ALA A 107 -10.50 1.78 18.44
CA ALA A 107 -9.31 2.35 17.85
C ALA A 107 -9.35 2.00 16.37
N THR A 108 -9.32 3.01 15.50
CA THR A 108 -9.49 2.83 14.06
C THR A 108 -8.24 3.29 13.33
N LYS A 109 -7.81 2.50 12.34
CA LYS A 109 -6.85 2.92 11.31
C LYS A 109 -7.59 3.13 10.00
N VAL A 110 -7.34 4.25 9.33
CA VAL A 110 -7.89 4.52 8.00
C VAL A 110 -6.74 4.51 6.99
N ILE A 111 -6.76 3.57 6.06
CA ILE A 111 -5.84 3.56 4.94
C ILE A 111 -6.46 4.38 3.80
N VAL A 112 -5.73 5.38 3.32
CA VAL A 112 -6.10 6.19 2.15
C VAL A 112 -5.18 5.83 0.99
N ILE A 113 -5.78 5.38 -0.11
CA ILE A 113 -5.08 4.95 -1.32
C ILE A 113 -5.56 5.81 -2.49
N LEU A 114 -4.60 6.38 -3.22
CA LEU A 114 -4.86 7.02 -4.51
C LEU A 114 -4.41 6.05 -5.60
N HIS A 115 -5.33 5.65 -6.47
CA HIS A 115 -5.03 4.68 -7.51
C HIS A 115 -5.83 4.95 -8.78
N GLU A 116 -5.36 4.40 -9.89
CA GLU A 116 -6.11 4.42 -11.15
C GLU A 116 -7.41 3.62 -11.01
N GLY A 117 -8.50 4.11 -11.60
CA GLY A 117 -9.74 3.37 -11.73
C GLY A 117 -9.58 2.21 -12.70
N SER A 118 -9.24 1.02 -12.19
CA SER A 118 -9.12 -0.20 -13.00
C SER A 118 -9.61 -1.45 -12.25
N PRO A 119 -10.10 -2.49 -12.97
CA PRO A 119 -10.54 -3.74 -12.34
C PRO A 119 -9.47 -4.42 -11.50
N LYS A 120 -8.19 -4.26 -11.87
CA LYS A 120 -7.08 -4.80 -11.08
C LYS A 120 -6.98 -4.10 -9.72
N ARG A 121 -7.01 -2.75 -9.69
CA ARG A 121 -6.93 -1.99 -8.44
C ARG A 121 -8.12 -2.31 -7.53
N GLU A 122 -9.30 -2.45 -8.11
CA GLU A 122 -10.51 -2.89 -7.40
C GLU A 122 -10.34 -4.27 -6.74
N SER A 123 -9.81 -5.24 -7.49
CA SER A 123 -9.53 -6.58 -6.94
C SER A 123 -8.47 -6.55 -5.84
N ASP A 124 -7.46 -5.69 -5.97
CA ASP A 124 -6.40 -5.54 -4.96
C ASP A 124 -6.96 -4.95 -3.65
N ILE A 125 -7.87 -3.96 -3.72
CA ILE A 125 -8.58 -3.42 -2.56
C ILE A 125 -9.40 -4.49 -1.85
N GLU A 126 -10.18 -5.29 -2.58
CA GLU A 126 -10.99 -6.34 -1.98
C GLU A 126 -10.14 -7.46 -1.36
N ALA A 127 -8.99 -7.75 -1.94
CA ALA A 127 -8.03 -8.70 -1.36
C ALA A 127 -7.49 -8.23 0.00
N ILE A 128 -7.18 -6.94 0.16
CA ILE A 128 -6.76 -6.35 1.45
C ILE A 128 -7.87 -6.50 2.50
N ARG A 129 -9.11 -6.16 2.15
CA ARG A 129 -10.27 -6.24 3.03
C ARG A 129 -10.48 -7.68 3.50
N LEU A 130 -10.42 -8.65 2.59
CA LEU A 130 -10.56 -10.06 2.90
C LEU A 130 -9.40 -10.59 3.76
N ALA A 131 -8.16 -10.17 3.48
CA ALA A 131 -7.00 -10.57 4.28
C ALA A 131 -7.14 -10.11 5.73
N TYR A 132 -7.57 -8.86 5.96
CA TYR A 132 -7.79 -8.35 7.31
C TYR A 132 -8.87 -9.13 8.06
N LYS A 133 -10.04 -9.33 7.43
CA LYS A 133 -11.14 -10.10 8.03
C LYS A 133 -10.72 -11.53 8.41
N ARG A 134 -9.84 -12.17 7.62
CA ARG A 134 -9.32 -13.51 7.92
C ARG A 134 -8.47 -13.56 9.19
N ILE A 135 -7.77 -12.49 9.54
CA ILE A 135 -6.88 -12.46 10.72
C ILE A 135 -7.56 -11.95 11.99
N THR A 136 -8.60 -11.11 11.87
CA THR A 136 -9.29 -10.53 13.03
C THR A 136 -10.66 -11.14 13.31
N GLY A 137 -11.32 -11.69 12.29
CA GLY A 137 -12.72 -12.13 12.39
C GLY A 137 -13.74 -11.01 12.19
N ASP A 138 -13.31 -9.79 11.85
CA ASP A 138 -14.21 -8.66 11.60
C ASP A 138 -15.27 -9.02 10.54
N LEU A 139 -16.51 -8.61 10.79
CA LEU A 139 -17.61 -8.84 9.84
C LEU A 139 -17.46 -7.98 8.57
N SER A 140 -16.86 -6.81 8.70
CA SER A 140 -16.63 -5.89 7.59
C SER A 140 -15.44 -4.99 7.85
N VAL A 141 -14.78 -4.58 6.76
CA VAL A 141 -13.95 -3.38 6.71
C VAL A 141 -14.82 -2.36 5.96
N LEU A 142 -14.96 -1.12 6.44
CA LEU A 142 -15.70 -0.13 5.64
C LEU A 142 -14.84 0.28 4.45
N ARG A 143 -15.45 0.38 3.27
CA ARG A 143 -14.81 0.98 2.08
C ARG A 143 -15.62 2.20 1.65
N LEU A 144 -14.92 3.30 1.43
CA LEU A 144 -15.41 4.45 0.70
C LEU A 144 -14.56 4.62 -0.57
N SER A 145 -15.17 4.96 -1.69
CA SER A 145 -14.45 5.23 -2.94
C SER A 145 -15.11 6.38 -3.67
N GLN A 146 -14.28 7.30 -4.17
CA GLN A 146 -14.73 8.50 -4.86
C GLN A 146 -13.74 8.88 -5.96
N PRO A 147 -14.21 9.42 -7.10
CA PRO A 147 -13.33 10.03 -8.10
C PRO A 147 -12.48 11.13 -7.46
N ALA A 148 -11.23 11.27 -7.91
CA ALA A 148 -10.31 12.27 -7.41
C ALA A 148 -9.58 12.97 -8.56
N GLN A 149 -9.29 14.27 -8.39
CA GLN A 149 -8.29 14.96 -9.19
C GLN A 149 -6.98 14.94 -8.40
N VAL A 150 -5.90 14.46 -9.00
CA VAL A 150 -4.62 14.25 -8.32
C VAL A 150 -3.49 14.86 -9.16
N SER A 151 -2.57 15.57 -8.48
CA SER A 151 -1.24 15.90 -8.97
C SER A 151 -0.24 15.45 -7.90
N PHE A 152 0.80 14.76 -8.33
CA PHE A 152 1.97 14.46 -7.51
C PHE A 152 3.09 15.43 -7.81
#